data_AF-A0A3D1CN91-F1
#
_entry.id   AF-A0A3D1CN91-F1
#
_cell.length_a   1.000
_cell.length_b   1.000
_cell.length_c   1.000
_cell.angle_alpha   90.00
_cell.angle_beta   90.00
_cell.angle_gamma   90.00
#
_symmetry.space_group_name_H-M   'P 1'
#
loop_
_entity.id
_entity.type
_entity.pdbx_description
1 polymer ?
#
loop_
_entity_poly.entity_id
_entity_poly.type
_entity_poly.pdbx_seq_one_letter_code
_entity_poly.pdbx_strand_id
1 'polypeptide(L)'
;TAMFQNIVHGLKLLAVVVVADATWGMYKNFCQSKLTAGLCVATAIALLVAPSIMTQMFVLLGAGIVGLRYLRKGSVPSTEPFKPSIAPLALFAVLLLGLPLVAHTLPLLGLFSDFFQAGSLVFGGGHVVLPLLQNIVGDQLSPDVFLTGYAAAQAVPGPM
;
A
#
# COMPACT_ATOMS: atom_id res chain seq x y z
N THR A 1 3.90 -19.31 -28.20
CA THR A 1 3.26 -19.00 -29.50
C THR A 1 3.05 -17.50 -29.64
N ALA A 2 3.07 -16.95 -30.86
CA ALA A 2 2.89 -15.50 -31.11
C ALA A 2 1.58 -14.95 -30.52
N MET A 3 0.52 -15.77 -30.50
CA MET A 3 -0.77 -15.45 -29.86
C MET A 3 -0.63 -15.17 -28.36
N PHE A 4 0.16 -15.97 -27.63
CA PHE A 4 0.39 -15.76 -26.20
C PHE A 4 1.13 -14.44 -25.93
N GLN A 5 2.14 -14.11 -26.74
CA GLN A 5 2.87 -12.84 -26.59
C GLN A 5 1.97 -11.62 -26.86
N ASN A 6 1.08 -11.70 -27.87
CA ASN A 6 0.13 -10.63 -28.15
C ASN A 6 -0.91 -10.44 -27.04
N ILE A 7 -1.41 -11.54 -26.45
CA ILE A 7 -2.32 -11.49 -25.30
C ILE A 7 -1.62 -10.88 -24.09
N VAL A 8 -0.40 -11.32 -23.77
CA VAL A 8 0.40 -10.76 -22.68
C VAL A 8 0.68 -9.27 -22.92
N HIS A 9 0.94 -8.86 -24.16
CA HIS A 9 1.13 -7.45 -24.50
C HIS A 9 -0.14 -6.62 -24.28
N GLY A 10 -1.31 -7.14 -24.70
CA GLY A 10 -2.61 -6.52 -24.42
C GLY A 10 -2.88 -6.39 -22.91
N LEU A 11 -2.54 -7.41 -22.13
CA LEU A 11 -2.66 -7.40 -20.67
C LEU A 11 -1.76 -6.34 -20.02
N LYS A 12 -0.53 -6.17 -20.50
CA LYS A 12 0.39 -5.13 -20.02
C LYS A 12 -0.16 -3.72 -20.26
N LEU A 13 -0.76 -3.48 -21.43
CA LEU A 13 -1.40 -2.19 -21.73
C LEU A 13 -2.59 -1.93 -20.82
N LEU A 14 -3.41 -2.95 -20.55
CA LEU A 14 -4.54 -2.84 -19.61
C LEU A 14 -4.06 -2.49 -18.19
N ALA A 15 -2.96 -3.08 -17.73
CA ALA A 15 -2.37 -2.76 -16.43
C ALA A 15 -1.98 -1.27 -16.32
N VAL A 16 -1.43 -0.68 -17.39
CA VAL A 16 -1.09 0.75 -17.42
C VAL A 16 -2.34 1.62 -17.27
N VAL A 17 -3.45 1.26 -17.93
CA VAL A 17 -4.72 2.00 -17.83
C VAL A 17 -5.30 1.94 -16.43
N VAL A 18 -5.28 0.76 -15.78
CA VAL A 18 -5.78 0.59 -14.40
C VAL A 18 -4.96 1.41 -13.40
N VAL A 19 -3.63 1.41 -13.53
CA VAL A 19 -2.75 2.22 -12.67
C VAL A 19 -2.98 3.72 -12.91
N ALA A 20 -3.18 4.13 -14.16
CA ALA A 20 -3.52 5.52 -14.50
C ALA A 20 -4.86 5.96 -13.89
N ASP A 21 -5.89 5.12 -13.95
CA ASP A 21 -7.20 5.43 -13.35
C ASP A 21 -7.12 5.53 -11.83
N ALA A 22 -6.46 4.57 -11.18
CA ALA A 22 -6.25 4.57 -9.74
C ALA A 22 -5.48 5.81 -9.26
N THR A 23 -4.38 6.17 -9.94
CA THR A 23 -3.58 7.36 -9.61
C THR A 23 -4.35 8.66 -9.86
N TRP A 24 -5.18 8.72 -10.90
CA TRP A 24 -6.05 9.86 -11.16
C TRP A 24 -7.14 10.04 -10.09
N GLY A 25 -7.74 8.95 -9.63
CA GLY A 25 -8.67 8.94 -8.51
C GLY A 25 -8.04 9.47 -7.22
N MET A 26 -6.83 8.98 -6.87
CA MET A 26 -6.08 9.47 -5.71
C MET A 26 -5.69 10.95 -5.86
N TYR A 27 -5.26 11.38 -7.05
CA TYR A 27 -4.95 12.78 -7.32
C TYR A 27 -6.16 13.69 -7.05
N LYS A 28 -7.35 13.35 -7.57
CA LYS A 28 -8.56 14.14 -7.33
C LYS A 28 -8.95 14.22 -5.84
N ASN A 29 -8.74 13.14 -5.10
CA ASN A 29 -9.10 13.09 -3.69
C ASN A 29 -8.10 13.86 -2.80
N PHE A 30 -6.80 13.73 -3.04
CA PHE A 30 -5.75 14.29 -2.17
C PHE A 30 -5.19 15.65 -2.65
N CYS A 31 -5.15 15.90 -3.96
CA CYS A 31 -4.56 17.11 -4.55
C CYS A 31 -5.60 18.22 -4.78
N GLN A 32 -6.37 18.58 -3.74
CA GLN A 32 -7.42 19.61 -3.83
C GLN A 32 -6.90 21.06 -3.81
N SER A 33 -5.62 21.27 -3.53
CA SER A 33 -4.99 22.59 -3.40
C SER A 33 -3.76 22.69 -4.28
N LYS A 34 -3.40 23.92 -4.69
CA LYS A 34 -2.16 24.19 -5.44
C LYS A 34 -0.91 23.70 -4.68
N LEU A 35 -0.93 23.78 -3.34
CA LEU A 35 0.17 23.28 -2.50
C LEU A 35 0.25 21.75 -2.49
N THR A 36 -0.87 21.03 -2.41
CA THR A 36 -0.87 19.55 -2.44
C THR A 36 -0.50 19.02 -3.82
N ALA A 37 -0.99 19.65 -4.88
CA ALA A 37 -0.59 19.32 -6.25
C ALA A 37 0.91 19.58 -6.48
N GLY A 38 1.44 20.70 -5.99
CA GLY A 38 2.87 21.02 -6.07
C GLY A 38 3.74 20.01 -5.30
N LEU A 39 3.33 19.63 -4.08
CA LEU A 39 3.99 18.58 -3.32
C LEU A 39 3.99 17.26 -4.08
N CYS A 40 2.85 16.85 -4.64
CA CYS A 40 2.71 15.61 -5.42
C CYS A 40 3.70 15.56 -6.60
N VAL A 41 3.76 16.63 -7.41
CA VAL A 41 4.68 16.68 -8.54
C VAL A 41 6.14 16.71 -8.08
N ALA A 42 6.48 17.47 -7.04
CA ALA A 42 7.83 17.55 -6.50
C ALA A 42 8.31 16.21 -5.93
N THR A 43 7.45 15.51 -5.17
CA THR A 43 7.77 14.19 -4.62
C THR A 43 7.90 13.14 -5.72
N ALA A 44 7.03 13.17 -6.73
CA ALA A 44 7.11 12.29 -7.88
C ALA A 44 8.43 12.46 -8.64
N ILE A 45 8.83 13.71 -8.94
CA ILE A 45 10.11 14.00 -9.61
C ILE A 45 11.29 13.50 -8.76
N ALA A 46 11.30 13.78 -7.46
CA ALA A 46 12.38 13.35 -6.58
C ALA A 46 12.55 11.83 -6.56
N LEU A 47 11.45 11.08 -6.48
CA LEU A 47 11.46 9.62 -6.48
C LEU A 47 11.86 9.02 -7.83
N LEU A 48 11.49 9.65 -8.95
CA LEU A 48 11.88 9.20 -10.29
C LEU A 48 13.36 9.44 -10.58
N VAL A 49 13.93 10.56 -10.09
CA VAL A 49 15.34 10.90 -10.30
C VAL A 49 16.25 10.08 -9.39
N ALA A 50 15.84 9.81 -8.14
CA ALA A 50 16.63 9.08 -7.17
C ALA A 50 15.79 8.01 -6.44
N PRO A 51 15.57 6.83 -7.06
CA PRO A 51 14.80 5.75 -6.49
C PRO A 51 15.59 5.05 -5.37
N SER A 52 15.54 5.62 -4.16
CA SER A 52 16.18 5.03 -2.97
C SER A 52 15.26 5.12 -1.76
N ILE A 53 15.44 4.20 -0.82
CA ILE A 53 14.68 4.16 0.44
C ILE A 53 14.94 5.42 1.28
N MET A 54 16.15 5.99 1.18
CA MET A 54 16.52 7.24 1.82
C MET A 54 15.76 8.42 1.21
N THR A 55 15.67 8.51 -0.12
CA THR A 55 14.89 9.53 -0.82
C THR A 55 13.42 9.44 -0.40
N GLN A 56 12.85 8.24 -0.36
CA GLN A 56 11.47 8.03 0.11
C GLN A 56 11.27 8.55 1.53
N MET A 57 12.17 8.22 2.45
CA MET A 57 12.09 8.68 3.85
C MET A 57 12.19 10.20 3.96
N PHE A 58 13.13 10.84 3.28
CA PHE A 58 13.29 12.29 3.30
C PHE A 58 12.11 13.01 2.68
N VAL A 59 11.62 12.54 1.54
CA VAL A 59 10.47 13.11 0.85
C VAL A 59 9.21 12.99 1.71
N LEU A 60 9.01 11.85 2.38
CA LEU A 60 7.86 11.62 3.26
C LEU A 60 7.91 12.51 4.51
N LEU A 61 9.07 12.59 5.18
CA LEU A 61 9.27 13.49 6.32
C LEU A 61 9.09 14.96 5.91
N GLY A 62 9.69 15.38 4.80
CA GLY A 62 9.60 16.75 4.29
C GLY A 62 8.16 17.13 3.92
N ALA A 63 7.47 16.29 3.15
CA ALA A 63 6.07 16.51 2.80
C ALA A 63 5.16 16.53 4.04
N GLY A 64 5.43 15.67 5.04
CA GLY A 64 4.72 15.66 6.31
C GLY A 64 4.88 16.97 7.09
N ILE A 65 6.10 17.49 7.20
CA ILE A 65 6.38 18.78 7.87
C ILE A 65 5.68 19.93 7.15
N VAL A 66 5.73 19.98 5.82
CA VAL A 66 5.02 21.00 5.02
C VAL A 66 3.52 20.87 5.22
N GLY A 67 2.98 19.64 5.25
CA GLY A 67 1.57 19.38 5.55
C GLY A 67 1.15 19.90 6.92
N LEU A 68 1.91 19.62 7.97
CA LEU A 68 1.64 20.09 9.34
C LEU A 68 1.59 21.62 9.43
N ARG A 69 2.46 22.30 8.69
CA ARG A 69 2.60 23.77 8.76
C ARG A 69 1.61 24.53 7.87
N TYR A 70 1.29 24.00 6.69
CA TYR A 70 0.53 24.73 5.66
C TYR A 70 -0.84 24.13 5.33
N LEU A 71 -1.09 22.85 5.60
CA LEU A 71 -2.36 22.17 5.28
C LEU A 71 -3.25 21.96 6.50
N ARG A 72 -2.77 22.26 7.70
CA ARG A 72 -3.56 22.21 8.94
C ARG A 72 -4.60 23.34 8.96
N LYS A 73 -5.70 23.17 8.22
CA LYS A 73 -6.87 24.04 8.27
C LYS A 73 -7.87 23.51 9.29
N GLY A 74 -8.07 24.30 10.35
CA GLY A 74 -9.24 24.21 11.22
C GLY A 74 -9.26 23.04 12.19
N SER A 75 -9.47 23.36 13.46
CA SER A 75 -9.82 22.41 14.51
C SER A 75 -10.94 21.47 14.05
N VAL A 76 -10.64 20.18 13.99
CA VAL A 76 -11.68 19.15 14.06
C VAL A 76 -12.51 19.47 15.31
N PRO A 77 -13.85 19.58 15.22
CA PRO A 77 -14.66 19.75 16.42
C PRO A 77 -14.28 18.62 17.37
N SER A 78 -13.92 18.96 18.60
CA SER A 78 -13.48 17.98 19.59
C SER A 78 -14.64 17.05 19.95
N THR A 79 -14.80 15.99 19.17
CA THR A 79 -15.65 14.84 19.49
C THR A 79 -14.94 14.02 20.56
N GLU A 80 -15.11 14.45 21.81
CA GLU A 80 -14.63 13.82 23.04
C GLU A 80 -13.13 13.53 23.13
N PRO A 81 -12.53 13.46 24.33
CA PRO A 81 -11.18 12.95 24.48
C PRO A 81 -11.17 11.48 24.05
N PHE A 82 -10.75 11.21 22.81
CA PHE A 82 -10.41 9.88 22.34
C PHE A 82 -9.36 9.30 23.29
N LYS A 83 -9.79 8.36 24.15
CA LYS A 83 -8.90 7.59 25.01
C LYS A 83 -8.47 6.37 24.21
N PRO A 84 -7.28 6.38 23.57
CA PRO A 84 -6.80 5.20 22.88
C PRO A 84 -6.74 4.04 23.88
N SER A 85 -7.43 2.95 23.57
CA SER A 85 -7.26 1.72 24.35
C SER A 85 -5.85 1.20 24.07
N ILE A 86 -4.99 1.25 25.09
CA ILE A 86 -3.59 0.86 24.98
C ILE A 86 -3.47 -0.65 24.74
N ALA A 87 -4.43 -1.44 25.24
CA ALA A 87 -4.41 -2.90 25.10
C ALA A 87 -4.38 -3.40 23.64
N PRO A 88 -5.32 -3.04 22.75
CA PRO A 88 -5.28 -3.46 21.35
C PRO A 88 -4.09 -2.85 20.59
N LEU A 89 -3.66 -1.63 20.93
CA LEU A 89 -2.50 -0.99 20.30
C LEU A 89 -1.20 -1.70 20.66
N ALA A 90 -1.03 -2.05 21.93
CA ALA A 90 0.11 -2.81 22.43
C ALA A 90 0.12 -4.21 21.83
N LEU A 91 -1.04 -4.89 21.77
CA LEU A 91 -1.17 -6.18 21.11
C LEU A 91 -0.76 -6.09 19.64
N PHE A 92 -1.27 -5.10 18.91
CA PHE A 92 -0.90 -4.87 17.52
C PHE A 92 0.61 -4.65 17.36
N ALA A 93 1.22 -3.78 18.17
CA ALA A 93 2.66 -3.50 18.10
C ALA A 93 3.50 -4.74 18.45
N VAL A 94 3.09 -5.52 19.45
CA VAL A 94 3.72 -6.79 19.83
C VAL A 94 3.61 -7.80 18.70
N LEU A 95 2.46 -7.93 18.04
CA LEU A 95 2.33 -8.82 16.89
C LEU A 95 3.17 -8.33 15.71
N LEU A 96 3.14 -7.03 15.41
CA LEU A 96 3.85 -6.44 14.27
C LEU A 96 5.37 -6.65 14.37
N LEU A 97 5.95 -6.41 15.54
CA LEU A 97 7.38 -6.52 15.77
C LEU A 97 7.81 -7.92 16.21
N GLY A 98 6.92 -8.65 16.90
CA GLY A 98 7.19 -9.97 17.47
C GLY A 98 7.07 -11.10 16.45
N LEU A 99 6.02 -11.14 15.62
CA LEU A 99 5.82 -12.22 14.64
C LEU A 99 7.04 -12.46 13.73
N PRO A 100 7.67 -11.43 13.13
CA PRO A 100 8.82 -11.65 12.25
C PRO A 100 9.98 -12.38 12.95
N LEU A 101 10.15 -12.19 14.26
CA LEU A 101 11.21 -12.83 15.05
C LEU A 101 10.95 -14.32 15.31
N VAL A 102 9.66 -14.72 15.37
CA VAL A 102 9.26 -16.10 15.65
C VAL A 102 8.75 -16.84 14.40
N ALA A 103 8.63 -16.15 13.28
CA ALA A 103 8.08 -16.65 12.01
C ALA A 103 8.80 -17.91 11.49
N HIS A 104 10.10 -18.06 11.79
CA HIS A 104 10.91 -19.19 11.34
C HIS A 104 10.66 -20.49 12.13
N THR A 105 9.89 -20.45 13.22
CA THR A 105 9.67 -21.63 14.08
C THR A 105 8.67 -22.63 13.51
N LEU A 106 7.63 -22.16 12.83
CA LEU A 106 6.58 -22.99 12.24
C LEU A 106 6.14 -22.40 10.90
N PRO A 107 5.95 -23.23 9.85
CA PRO A 107 5.51 -22.75 8.54
C PRO A 107 4.21 -21.94 8.59
N LEU A 108 3.26 -22.34 9.44
CA LEU A 108 1.98 -21.64 9.61
C LEU A 108 2.15 -20.26 10.27
N LEU A 109 3.14 -20.09 11.15
CA LEU A 109 3.47 -18.80 11.76
C LEU A 109 4.13 -17.86 10.75
N GLY A 110 4.97 -18.40 9.87
CA GLY A 110 5.53 -17.66 8.74
C GLY A 110 4.43 -17.08 7.86
N LEU A 111 3.50 -17.95 7.43
CA LEU A 111 2.33 -17.52 6.65
C LEU A 111 1.52 -16.45 7.38
N PHE A 112 1.21 -16.65 8.67
CA PHE A 112 0.49 -15.66 9.46
C PHE A 112 1.25 -14.33 9.58
N SER A 113 2.59 -14.37 9.73
CA SER A 113 3.44 -13.17 9.76
C SER A 113 3.38 -12.40 8.44
N ASP A 114 3.47 -13.11 7.31
CA ASP A 114 3.42 -12.51 5.97
C ASP A 114 2.09 -11.80 5.73
N PHE A 115 0.96 -12.45 6.06
CA PHE A 115 -0.37 -11.84 5.93
C PHE A 115 -0.60 -10.69 6.92
N PHE A 116 -0.12 -10.81 8.17
CA PHE A 116 -0.26 -9.75 9.17
C PHE A 116 0.56 -8.50 8.79
N GLN A 117 1.78 -8.68 8.29
CA GLN A 117 2.61 -7.59 7.78
C GLN A 117 2.01 -6.95 6.54
N ALA A 118 1.54 -7.75 5.58
CA ALA A 118 0.89 -7.23 4.39
C ALA A 118 -0.36 -6.41 4.74
N GLY A 119 -1.22 -6.90 5.63
CA GLY A 119 -2.44 -6.18 6.05
C GLY A 119 -2.17 -4.92 6.87
N SER A 120 -1.10 -4.89 7.66
CA SER A 120 -0.74 -3.73 8.49
C SER A 120 -0.02 -2.61 7.74
N LEU A 121 0.70 -2.93 6.67
CA LEU A 121 1.47 -1.98 5.86
C LEU A 121 0.70 -1.46 4.63
N VAL A 122 -0.49 -2.00 4.36
CA VAL A 122 -1.36 -1.49 3.29
C VAL A 122 -1.95 -0.15 3.73
N PHE A 123 -1.60 0.88 2.98
CA PHE A 123 -2.27 2.17 2.99
C PHE A 123 -3.03 2.32 1.66
N GLY A 124 -4.37 2.23 1.68
CA GLY A 124 -5.22 2.39 0.49
C GLY A 124 -6.30 1.32 0.35
N GLY A 125 -6.99 1.30 -0.80
CA GLY A 125 -7.98 0.27 -1.13
C GLY A 125 -7.35 -1.05 -1.63
N GLY A 126 -8.18 -2.07 -1.90
CA GLY A 126 -7.72 -3.43 -2.24
C GLY A 126 -6.74 -3.56 -3.42
N HIS A 127 -6.66 -2.57 -4.31
CA HIS A 127 -5.75 -2.60 -5.47
C HIS A 127 -4.27 -2.44 -5.10
N VAL A 128 -3.97 -1.91 -3.91
CA VAL A 128 -2.59 -1.70 -3.41
C VAL A 128 -2.10 -2.91 -2.59
N VAL A 129 -3.02 -3.73 -2.09
CA VAL A 129 -2.73 -4.94 -1.31
C VAL A 129 -2.04 -6.00 -2.16
N LEU A 130 -2.44 -6.11 -3.43
CA LEU A 130 -2.00 -7.21 -4.28
C LEU A 130 -0.50 -7.15 -4.64
N PRO A 131 0.06 -6.00 -5.08
CA PRO A 131 1.50 -5.92 -5.32
C PRO A 131 2.34 -6.18 -4.06
N LEU A 132 1.85 -5.78 -2.88
CA LEU A 132 2.54 -6.02 -1.61
C LEU A 132 2.52 -7.50 -1.24
N LEU A 133 1.36 -8.18 -1.30
CA LEU A 133 1.27 -9.62 -1.08
C LEU A 133 2.12 -10.42 -2.08
N GLN A 134 2.16 -10.00 -3.35
CA GLN A 134 2.99 -10.66 -4.35
C GLN A 134 4.48 -10.54 -4.04
N ASN A 135 4.94 -9.40 -3.51
CA ASN A 135 6.35 -9.26 -3.11
C ASN A 135 6.70 -10.09 -1.87
N ILE A 136 5.76 -10.28 -0.94
CA ILE A 136 6.01 -11.00 0.32
C ILE A 136 5.89 -12.52 0.12
N VAL A 137 4.88 -12.98 -0.63
CA VAL A 137 4.52 -14.40 -0.77
C VAL A 137 4.93 -14.97 -2.14
N GLY A 138 5.32 -14.12 -3.09
CA GLY A 138 5.59 -14.53 -4.48
C GLY A 138 6.73 -15.52 -4.66
N ASP A 139 7.72 -15.52 -3.76
CA ASP A 139 8.81 -16.51 -3.82
C ASP A 139 8.35 -17.91 -3.33
N GLN A 140 7.26 -17.98 -2.58
CA GLN A 140 6.69 -19.22 -2.04
C GLN A 140 5.64 -19.85 -2.98
N LEU A 141 5.12 -19.10 -3.95
CA LEU A 141 4.05 -19.51 -4.85
C LEU A 141 4.39 -19.23 -6.31
N SER A 142 4.12 -20.18 -7.20
CA SER A 142 4.20 -19.90 -8.64
C SER A 142 3.24 -18.76 -9.04
N PRO A 143 3.58 -17.91 -10.01
CA PRO A 143 2.73 -16.80 -10.45
C PRO A 143 1.31 -17.23 -10.83
N ASP A 144 1.15 -18.41 -11.45
CA ASP A 144 -0.15 -18.94 -11.86
C ASP A 144 -1.05 -19.27 -10.67
N VAL A 145 -0.49 -19.85 -9.61
CA VAL A 145 -1.22 -20.16 -8.37
C VAL A 145 -1.64 -18.88 -7.66
N PHE A 146 -0.78 -17.87 -7.62
CA PHE A 146 -1.09 -16.56 -7.05
C PHE A 146 -2.24 -15.88 -7.80
N LEU A 147 -2.17 -15.84 -9.14
CA LEU A 147 -3.23 -15.27 -10.00
C LEU A 147 -4.55 -16.02 -9.85
N THR A 148 -4.51 -17.34 -9.74
CA THR A 148 -5.71 -18.17 -9.54
C THR A 148 -6.37 -17.88 -8.19
N GLY A 149 -5.57 -17.78 -7.12
CA GLY A 149 -6.06 -17.41 -5.80
C GLY A 149 -6.64 -15.99 -5.76
N TYR A 150 -6.01 -15.04 -6.46
CA TYR A 150 -6.51 -13.68 -6.59
C TYR A 150 -7.85 -13.62 -7.34
N ALA A 151 -7.98 -14.33 -8.46
CA ALA A 151 -9.23 -14.43 -9.20
C ALA A 151 -10.35 -15.04 -8.35
N ALA A 152 -10.04 -16.07 -7.56
CA ALA A 152 -10.98 -16.67 -6.62
C ALA A 152 -11.40 -15.68 -5.51
N ALA A 153 -10.46 -14.91 -4.95
CA ALA A 153 -10.76 -13.88 -3.96
C ALA A 153 -11.67 -12.77 -4.53
N GLN A 154 -11.46 -12.37 -5.78
CA GLN A 154 -12.32 -11.41 -6.48
C GLN A 154 -13.72 -11.95 -6.81
N ALA A 155 -13.90 -13.26 -6.84
CA ALA A 155 -15.21 -13.88 -7.03
C ALA A 155 -16.04 -13.92 -5.74
N VAL A 156 -15.45 -13.63 -4.57
CA VAL A 156 -16.17 -13.60 -3.29
C VAL A 156 -16.93 -12.27 -3.18
N PRO A 157 -18.26 -12.28 -3.02
CA PRO A 157 -19.04 -11.06 -2.90
C PRO A 157 -18.75 -10.34 -1.57
N GLY A 158 -18.11 -9.19 -1.65
CA GLY A 158 -17.83 -8.31 -0.52
C GLY A 158 -17.23 -6.97 -1.00
N PRO A 159 -17.34 -5.90 -0.21
CA PRO A 159 -16.58 -4.69 -0.48
C PRO A 159 -15.08 -4.99 -0.31
N MET A 160 -14.33 -4.80 -1.39
CA MET A 160 -12.86 -4.84 -1.42
C MET A 160 -12.25 -3.60 -0.78
#